data_AF-A0A2D6WBI7-F1
#
_entry.id   AF-A0A2D6WBI7-F1
#
_cell.length_a   1.000
_cell.length_b   1.000
_cell.length_c   1.000
_cell.angle_alpha   90.00
_cell.angle_beta   90.00
_cell.angle_gamma   90.00
#
_symmetry.space_group_name_H-M   'P 1'
#
loop_
_entity.id
_entity.type
_entity.pdbx_description
1 polymer ?
#
loop_
_entity_poly.entity_id
_entity_poly.type
_entity_poly.pdbx_seq_one_letter_code
_entity_poly.pdbx_strand_id
1 'polypeptide(L)'
;SDSDLYGSSQNAQKISSEDSKLKLSSKGYALIDEDQKGFVLSKKFVLPSSKMKISFHAPNGKVILELLGEADNRLSDTHGLTGTYQIDKGLEWQDGPIDKLVGKEVFARFLLEGDAQVFDVSFEGVDSLSENIASIGPSDNRFVLPPRNNYYMNQVPAFIKSYQNLSQFSEKDKNLKGIEVGYELKDQSKEAHLTSRKISLPGEDMKITCDPGAGTIKVSLYDEENDLIASSRIISGDLKVRESIKWKDDLKLTKFVSRPVSLKIDLSADAKVYAIRFDDLFWD
;
A
#
# COMPACT_ATOMS: atom_id res chain seq x y z
N SER A 1 -4.84 -7.41 17.26
CA SER A 1 -3.87 -8.37 16.72
C SER A 1 -4.49 -9.04 15.52
N ASP A 2 -4.11 -8.60 14.32
CA ASP A 2 -4.65 -9.14 13.08
C ASP A 2 -4.11 -10.55 12.89
N SER A 3 -5.03 -11.52 12.94
CA SER A 3 -4.84 -12.90 12.52
C SER A 3 -4.47 -13.06 11.05
N ASP A 4 -4.34 -11.94 10.34
CA ASP A 4 -4.39 -11.91 8.90
C ASP A 4 -2.98 -12.13 8.36
N LEU A 5 -1.94 -11.45 8.88
CA LEU A 5 -0.47 -11.68 8.76
C LEU A 5 0.00 -13.00 8.11
N TYR A 6 -0.53 -14.09 8.61
CA TYR A 6 0.06 -15.41 8.46
C TYR A 6 -0.83 -16.28 7.57
N GLY A 7 -0.27 -16.72 6.45
CA GLY A 7 -0.97 -17.49 5.43
C GLY A 7 -0.90 -18.99 5.63
N SER A 8 0.25 -19.51 6.09
CA SER A 8 0.44 -20.94 6.33
C SER A 8 1.53 -21.17 7.39
N SER A 9 1.57 -22.38 7.95
CA SER A 9 2.61 -22.79 8.88
C SER A 9 2.94 -24.28 8.72
N GLN A 10 4.16 -24.65 9.09
CA GLN A 10 4.61 -26.05 9.23
C GLN A 10 5.24 -26.24 10.60
N ASN A 11 4.83 -27.30 11.31
CA ASN A 11 5.23 -27.56 12.69
C ASN A 11 5.07 -26.35 13.65
N ALA A 12 4.12 -25.46 13.38
CA ALA A 12 3.85 -24.29 14.21
C ALA A 12 2.37 -24.04 14.36
N GLN A 13 1.95 -23.67 15.57
CA GLN A 13 0.57 -23.43 15.96
C GLN A 13 0.38 -22.05 16.58
N LYS A 14 -0.84 -21.53 16.51
CA LYS A 14 -1.21 -20.26 17.13
C LYS A 14 -1.18 -20.40 18.65
N ILE A 15 -0.59 -19.40 19.32
CA ILE A 15 -0.54 -19.29 20.78
C ILE A 15 -1.06 -17.92 21.24
N SER A 16 -1.37 -17.81 22.53
CA SER A 16 -1.63 -16.54 23.20
C SER A 16 -0.77 -16.49 24.46
N SER A 17 -0.06 -15.39 24.67
CA SER A 17 0.75 -15.12 25.85
C SER A 17 0.07 -14.09 26.74
N GLU A 18 0.14 -14.30 28.05
CA GLU A 18 -0.35 -13.34 29.06
C GLU A 18 0.76 -12.39 29.54
N ASP A 19 1.94 -12.41 28.91
CA ASP A 19 3.05 -11.56 29.35
C ASP A 19 2.68 -10.07 29.24
N SER A 20 2.87 -9.36 30.36
CA SER A 20 2.59 -7.94 30.49
C SER A 20 3.35 -7.03 29.51
N LYS A 21 4.43 -7.52 28.87
CA LYS A 21 5.17 -6.81 27.81
C LYS A 21 4.47 -6.87 26.45
N LEU A 22 3.56 -7.83 26.24
CA LEU A 22 2.85 -8.07 24.98
C LEU A 22 1.45 -7.43 24.94
N LYS A 23 1.22 -6.36 25.73
CA LYS A 23 -0.10 -5.71 25.91
C LYS A 23 -0.84 -5.33 24.61
N LEU A 24 -0.12 -5.12 23.50
CA LEU A 24 -0.69 -4.73 22.21
C LEU A 24 -0.83 -5.92 21.22
N SER A 25 -0.06 -7.00 21.41
CA SER A 25 -0.05 -8.17 20.52
C SER A 25 0.27 -9.45 21.30
N SER A 26 -0.74 -9.96 22.02
CA SER A 26 -0.61 -11.17 22.85
C SER A 26 -0.70 -12.48 22.07
N LYS A 27 -1.10 -12.44 20.79
CA LYS A 27 -1.27 -13.63 19.95
C LYS A 27 -0.03 -13.81 19.08
N GLY A 28 0.38 -15.06 18.89
CA GLY A 28 1.57 -15.39 18.10
C GLY A 28 1.55 -16.83 17.59
N TYR A 29 2.72 -17.33 17.23
CA TYR A 29 2.96 -18.71 16.84
C TYR A 29 4.17 -19.28 17.59
N ALA A 30 4.08 -20.57 17.91
CA ALA A 30 5.16 -21.36 18.49
C ALA A 30 5.22 -22.73 17.80
N LEU A 31 6.34 -23.44 17.97
CA LEU A 31 6.46 -24.81 17.49
C LEU A 31 5.44 -25.74 18.16
N ILE A 32 4.97 -26.75 17.42
CA ILE A 32 4.15 -27.84 17.97
C ILE A 32 5.06 -28.85 18.65
N ASP A 33 6.15 -29.21 17.95
CA ASP A 33 7.25 -30.03 18.45
C ASP A 33 8.54 -29.20 18.44
N GLU A 34 9.05 -28.85 19.63
CA GLU A 34 10.23 -27.99 19.81
C GLU A 34 11.54 -28.68 19.38
N ASP A 35 11.56 -30.01 19.29
CA ASP A 35 12.72 -30.79 18.81
C ASP A 35 12.87 -30.75 17.28
N GLN A 36 11.86 -30.23 16.57
CA GLN A 36 11.85 -30.10 15.12
C GLN A 36 11.76 -28.66 14.69
N LYS A 37 12.50 -28.30 13.62
CA LYS A 37 12.34 -26.97 13.01
C LYS A 37 10.94 -26.83 12.42
N GLY A 38 10.44 -25.61 12.42
CA GLY A 38 9.17 -25.26 11.81
C GLY A 38 9.23 -23.87 11.20
N PHE A 39 8.14 -23.49 10.54
CA PHE A 39 8.01 -22.14 10.04
C PHE A 39 6.59 -21.61 10.10
N VAL A 40 6.50 -20.29 10.10
CA VAL A 40 5.29 -19.55 9.82
C VAL A 40 5.56 -18.70 8.59
N LEU A 41 4.67 -18.74 7.61
CA LEU A 41 4.78 -17.97 6.37
C LEU A 41 3.65 -16.94 6.32
N SER A 42 4.00 -15.69 6.04
CA SER A 42 3.02 -14.64 5.86
C SER A 42 2.15 -14.86 4.61
N LYS A 43 1.03 -14.16 4.45
CA LYS A 43 0.50 -13.99 3.08
C LYS A 43 1.40 -13.03 2.30
N LYS A 44 1.16 -12.91 0.99
CA LYS A 44 1.87 -11.95 0.14
C LYS A 44 1.52 -10.53 0.57
N PHE A 45 2.52 -9.67 0.75
CA PHE A 45 2.32 -8.25 1.02
C PHE A 45 3.36 -7.40 0.29
N VAL A 46 3.06 -6.11 0.11
CA VAL A 46 4.02 -5.14 -0.44
C VAL A 46 4.88 -4.65 0.71
N LEU A 47 6.21 -4.77 0.61
CA LEU A 47 7.12 -4.31 1.67
C LEU A 47 7.00 -2.80 1.86
N PRO A 48 6.47 -2.32 3.01
CA PRO A 48 6.12 -0.90 3.16
C PRO A 48 7.31 -0.03 3.58
N SER A 49 8.33 -0.63 4.19
CA SER A 49 9.51 0.06 4.70
C SER A 49 10.68 -0.91 4.85
N SER A 50 11.91 -0.42 4.77
CA SER A 50 13.12 -1.19 5.04
C SER A 50 13.39 -1.37 6.53
N LYS A 51 12.75 -0.55 7.38
CA LYS A 51 12.89 -0.55 8.83
C LYS A 51 11.90 -1.51 9.49
N MET A 52 12.05 -2.80 9.16
CA MET A 52 11.25 -3.87 9.73
C MET A 52 11.65 -4.18 11.17
N LYS A 53 10.66 -4.45 12.00
CA LYS A 53 10.79 -4.79 13.42
C LYS A 53 10.02 -6.08 13.70
N ILE A 54 10.51 -6.85 14.66
CA ILE A 54 9.89 -8.13 15.05
C ILE A 54 9.73 -8.20 16.56
N SER A 55 8.62 -8.78 16.99
CA SER A 55 8.36 -9.14 18.38
C SER A 55 8.39 -10.66 18.55
N PHE A 56 9.29 -11.17 19.40
CA PHE A 56 9.53 -12.60 19.56
C PHE A 56 10.02 -12.98 20.97
N HIS A 57 9.99 -14.27 21.28
CA HIS A 57 10.57 -14.88 22.47
C HIS A 57 11.29 -16.17 22.07
N ALA A 58 12.61 -16.24 22.29
CA ALA A 58 13.43 -17.41 21.99
C ALA A 58 14.67 -17.44 22.91
N PRO A 59 14.52 -17.71 24.22
CA PRO A 59 15.65 -17.72 25.14
C PRO A 59 16.60 -18.91 24.94
N ASN A 60 16.10 -20.07 24.54
CA ASN A 60 16.92 -21.26 24.23
C ASN A 60 16.79 -21.73 22.77
N GLY A 61 15.90 -21.10 22.01
CA GLY A 61 15.67 -21.30 20.60
C GLY A 61 16.24 -20.20 19.73
N LYS A 62 15.73 -20.14 18.49
CA LYS A 62 16.15 -19.17 17.48
C LYS A 62 15.00 -18.83 16.54
N VAL A 63 14.88 -17.56 16.18
CA VAL A 63 14.02 -17.10 15.08
C VAL A 63 14.90 -16.59 13.94
N ILE A 64 14.64 -17.03 12.71
CA ILE A 64 15.23 -16.43 11.51
C ILE A 64 14.08 -15.87 10.68
N LEU A 65 14.21 -14.63 10.24
CA LEU A 65 13.26 -14.04 9.32
C LEU A 65 13.85 -14.02 7.91
N GLU A 66 13.13 -14.59 6.96
CA GLU A 66 13.44 -14.55 5.53
C GLU A 66 12.40 -13.72 4.78
N LEU A 67 12.86 -12.91 3.83
CA LEU A 67 12.02 -12.30 2.79
C LEU A 67 12.15 -13.10 1.51
N LEU A 68 11.02 -13.42 0.91
CA LEU A 68 10.90 -14.29 -0.26
C LEU A 68 10.12 -13.57 -1.36
N GLY A 69 10.46 -13.82 -2.62
CA GLY A 69 9.69 -13.35 -3.79
C GLY A 69 8.56 -14.30 -4.17
N GLU A 70 7.90 -14.03 -5.31
CA GLU A 70 6.74 -14.82 -5.79
C GLU A 70 7.06 -16.29 -6.13
N ALA A 71 8.31 -16.59 -6.48
CA ALA A 71 8.75 -17.95 -6.83
C ALA A 71 9.44 -18.68 -5.67
N ASP A 72 9.16 -18.27 -4.43
CA ASP A 72 9.87 -18.74 -3.21
C ASP A 72 11.39 -18.55 -3.28
N ASN A 73 11.83 -17.56 -4.06
CA ASN A 73 13.23 -17.20 -4.17
C ASN A 73 13.62 -16.33 -2.98
N ARG A 74 14.67 -16.73 -2.25
CA ARG A 74 15.26 -15.94 -1.16
C ARG A 74 15.67 -14.55 -1.67
N LEU A 75 15.14 -13.50 -1.05
CA LEU A 75 15.51 -12.11 -1.31
C LEU A 75 16.51 -11.58 -0.28
N SER A 76 16.30 -11.90 1.00
CA SER A 76 17.18 -11.57 2.13
C SER A 76 16.76 -12.36 3.36
N ASP A 77 17.64 -12.51 4.34
CA ASP A 77 17.31 -13.08 5.66
C ASP A 77 18.13 -12.43 6.78
N THR A 78 17.68 -12.61 8.01
CA THR A 78 18.36 -12.12 9.20
C THR A 78 19.33 -13.17 9.73
N HIS A 79 20.28 -12.78 10.58
CA HIS A 79 20.92 -13.76 11.45
C HIS A 79 19.91 -14.34 12.45
N GLY A 80 20.34 -15.37 13.19
CA GLY A 80 19.55 -15.94 14.28
C GLY A 80 19.24 -14.96 15.38
N LEU A 81 17.96 -14.68 15.58
CA LEU A 81 17.45 -13.85 16.64
C LEU A 81 17.18 -14.72 17.87
N THR A 82 17.76 -14.33 19.00
CA THR A 82 17.56 -14.97 20.30
C THR A 82 17.24 -13.92 21.37
N GLY A 83 16.64 -14.36 22.47
CA GLY A 83 16.34 -13.54 23.64
C GLY A 83 14.90 -13.66 24.15
N THR A 84 14.70 -13.23 25.39
CA THR A 84 13.41 -13.29 26.08
C THR A 84 12.55 -12.06 25.74
N TYR A 85 11.34 -12.27 25.22
CA TYR A 85 10.31 -11.25 24.96
C TYR A 85 10.88 -9.93 24.41
N GLN A 86 11.58 -10.04 23.28
CA GLN A 86 12.07 -8.89 22.52
C GLN A 86 10.88 -8.26 21.79
N ILE A 87 10.59 -6.99 22.06
CA ILE A 87 9.44 -6.28 21.49
C ILE A 87 9.95 -5.24 20.49
N ASP A 88 9.34 -5.20 19.30
CA ASP A 88 9.66 -4.27 18.20
C ASP A 88 11.17 -4.16 17.93
N LYS A 89 11.87 -5.29 17.99
CA LYS A 89 13.32 -5.34 17.79
C LYS A 89 13.62 -5.07 16.32
N GLY A 90 14.43 -4.05 16.07
CA GLY A 90 14.97 -3.76 14.75
C GLY A 90 15.78 -4.94 14.21
N LEU A 91 15.74 -5.11 12.89
CA LEU A 91 16.39 -6.21 12.21
C LEU A 91 17.66 -5.80 11.49
N GLU A 92 18.66 -6.67 11.59
CA GLU A 92 19.86 -6.61 10.77
C GLU A 92 19.83 -7.76 9.76
N TRP A 93 19.95 -7.40 8.48
CA TRP A 93 19.87 -8.30 7.35
C TRP A 93 21.26 -8.73 6.91
N GLN A 94 21.44 -10.02 6.59
CA GLN A 94 22.75 -10.59 6.26
C GLN A 94 23.34 -9.99 4.96
N ASP A 95 22.47 -9.72 3.98
CA ASP A 95 22.88 -9.18 2.66
C ASP A 95 22.93 -7.63 2.64
N GLY A 96 22.87 -6.99 3.81
CA GLY A 96 22.78 -5.55 3.98
C GLY A 96 21.35 -4.99 3.89
N PRO A 97 21.19 -3.66 3.86
CA PRO A 97 19.88 -3.02 3.93
C PRO A 97 18.92 -3.43 2.81
N ILE A 98 17.63 -3.57 3.15
CA ILE A 98 16.59 -4.04 2.24
C ILE A 98 15.83 -2.91 1.53
N ASP A 99 16.36 -1.70 1.48
CA ASP A 99 15.72 -0.51 0.87
C ASP A 99 15.28 -0.77 -0.58
N LYS A 100 16.09 -1.52 -1.35
CA LYS A 100 15.78 -1.92 -2.73
C LYS A 100 14.57 -2.86 -2.88
N LEU A 101 14.06 -3.40 -1.78
CA LEU A 101 12.89 -4.29 -1.75
C LEU A 101 11.61 -3.52 -1.40
N VAL A 102 11.71 -2.28 -0.90
CA VAL A 102 10.55 -1.47 -0.55
C VAL A 102 9.67 -1.25 -1.77
N GLY A 103 8.36 -1.44 -1.62
CA GLY A 103 7.39 -1.37 -2.71
C GLY A 103 7.26 -2.65 -3.55
N LYS A 104 8.09 -3.69 -3.32
CA LYS A 104 7.95 -5.00 -3.97
C LYS A 104 7.02 -5.92 -3.21
N GLU A 105 6.36 -6.82 -3.93
CA GLU A 105 5.59 -7.91 -3.33
C GLU A 105 6.54 -8.98 -2.79
N VAL A 106 6.36 -9.34 -1.52
CA VAL A 106 7.20 -10.28 -0.79
C VAL A 106 6.35 -11.17 0.12
N PHE A 107 6.95 -12.27 0.58
CA PHE A 107 6.50 -13.04 1.73
C PHE A 107 7.54 -12.94 2.84
N ALA A 108 7.09 -12.98 4.09
CA ALA A 108 7.92 -13.10 5.27
C ALA A 108 7.80 -14.51 5.82
N ARG A 109 8.90 -15.26 5.88
CA ARG A 109 8.97 -16.58 6.50
C ARG A 109 9.75 -16.50 7.80
N PHE A 110 9.12 -16.93 8.89
CA PHE A 110 9.71 -17.02 10.21
C PHE A 110 10.09 -18.48 10.43
N LEU A 111 11.38 -18.80 10.33
CA LEU A 111 11.90 -20.11 10.71
C LEU A 111 12.08 -20.13 12.22
N LEU A 112 11.54 -21.16 12.86
CA LEU A 112 11.52 -21.34 14.31
C LEU A 112 12.31 -22.60 14.68
N GLU A 113 13.14 -22.50 15.73
CA GLU A 113 13.89 -23.61 16.31
C GLU A 113 13.80 -23.55 17.85
N GLY A 114 13.63 -24.70 18.52
CA GLY A 114 13.58 -24.78 19.99
C GLY A 114 12.34 -24.13 20.60
N ASP A 115 12.51 -23.34 21.66
CA ASP A 115 11.41 -22.64 22.36
C ASP A 115 10.94 -21.35 21.66
N ALA A 116 11.24 -21.19 20.37
CA ALA A 116 11.01 -19.97 19.63
C ALA A 116 9.52 -19.69 19.39
N GLN A 117 9.14 -18.45 19.71
CA GLN A 117 7.81 -17.90 19.54
C GLN A 117 7.90 -16.57 18.80
N VAL A 118 7.03 -16.36 17.81
CA VAL A 118 6.88 -15.07 17.11
C VAL A 118 5.50 -14.50 17.38
N PHE A 119 5.43 -13.21 17.72
CA PHE A 119 4.17 -12.55 18.06
C PHE A 119 3.75 -11.58 16.98
N ASP A 120 4.67 -10.73 16.53
CA ASP A 120 4.30 -9.63 15.64
C ASP A 120 5.45 -9.20 14.74
N VAL A 121 5.07 -8.56 13.65
CA VAL A 121 5.97 -7.79 12.80
C VAL A 121 5.38 -6.40 12.59
N SER A 122 6.24 -5.41 12.74
CA SER A 122 5.91 -4.01 12.55
C SER A 122 6.96 -3.35 11.67
N PHE A 123 6.66 -2.14 11.21
CA PHE A 123 7.59 -1.34 10.42
C PHE A 123 7.63 0.07 11.00
N GLU A 124 8.82 0.64 11.11
CA GLU A 124 8.96 2.00 11.63
C GLU A 124 8.20 3.00 10.75
N GLY A 125 7.30 3.77 11.37
CA GLY A 125 6.44 4.72 10.68
C GLY A 125 5.24 4.09 9.97
N VAL A 126 4.92 2.82 10.24
CA VAL A 126 3.75 2.10 9.67
C VAL A 126 2.90 1.55 10.80
N ASP A 127 1.71 2.13 10.99
CA ASP A 127 0.86 1.83 12.15
C ASP A 127 0.12 0.49 12.07
N SER A 128 -0.01 -0.13 10.88
CA SER A 128 -0.55 -1.49 10.75
C SER A 128 -0.22 -2.13 9.40
N LEU A 129 0.19 -3.40 9.41
CA LEU A 129 0.27 -4.24 8.23
C LEU A 129 -1.12 -4.76 7.86
N SER A 130 -1.92 -3.92 7.18
CA SER A 130 -3.24 -4.36 6.73
C SER A 130 -3.07 -5.39 5.62
N GLU A 131 -3.52 -6.62 5.90
CA GLU A 131 -3.21 -7.77 5.06
C GLU A 131 -4.33 -8.15 4.09
N ASN A 132 -5.24 -7.21 3.82
CA ASN A 132 -6.30 -7.46 2.88
C ASN A 132 -6.52 -6.21 2.04
N ILE A 133 -5.86 -6.18 0.91
CA ILE A 133 -6.12 -5.19 -0.13
C ILE A 133 -7.61 -5.24 -0.56
N ALA A 134 -8.29 -6.39 -0.35
CA ALA A 134 -9.73 -6.58 -0.55
C ALA A 134 -10.61 -6.14 0.65
N SER A 135 -10.06 -5.90 1.85
CA SER A 135 -10.81 -5.40 3.03
C SER A 135 -10.43 -3.99 3.45
N ILE A 136 -9.69 -3.25 2.62
CA ILE A 136 -9.57 -1.81 2.83
C ILE A 136 -10.94 -1.22 2.47
N GLY A 137 -11.77 -1.04 3.49
CA GLY A 137 -13.04 -0.35 3.33
C GLY A 137 -12.82 1.05 2.72
N PRO A 138 -13.86 1.65 2.14
CA PRO A 138 -13.88 3.06 1.71
C PRO A 138 -13.45 4.07 2.79
N SER A 139 -13.33 3.63 4.05
CA SER A 139 -13.15 4.46 5.24
C SER A 139 -11.76 4.40 5.90
N ASP A 140 -10.84 3.52 5.48
CA ASP A 140 -9.50 3.49 6.11
C ASP A 140 -8.57 4.59 5.54
N ASN A 141 -8.38 5.64 6.33
CA ASN A 141 -7.58 6.84 6.02
C ASN A 141 -6.09 6.71 6.33
N ARG A 142 -5.67 5.61 6.98
CA ARG A 142 -4.28 5.38 7.37
C ARG A 142 -3.46 4.73 6.24
N PHE A 143 -4.15 4.10 5.29
CA PHE A 143 -3.50 3.42 4.18
C PHE A 143 -3.02 4.38 3.10
N VAL A 144 -1.71 4.39 2.88
CA VAL A 144 -1.04 5.15 1.82
C VAL A 144 -0.60 4.17 0.73
N LEU A 145 -1.10 4.37 -0.49
CA LEU A 145 -0.71 3.56 -1.64
C LEU A 145 0.77 3.81 -1.97
N PRO A 146 1.51 2.75 -2.34
CA PRO A 146 2.90 2.88 -2.73
C PRO A 146 3.01 3.76 -3.98
N PRO A 147 4.12 4.48 -4.15
CA PRO A 147 4.33 5.31 -5.30
C PRO A 147 4.50 4.44 -6.56
N ARG A 148 3.91 4.85 -7.68
CA ARG A 148 3.95 4.11 -8.96
C ARG A 148 3.64 5.05 -10.13
N ASN A 149 4.06 4.68 -11.34
CA ASN A 149 3.81 5.52 -12.52
C ASN A 149 2.32 5.67 -12.83
N ASN A 150 1.51 4.62 -12.70
CA ASN A 150 0.09 4.66 -13.07
C ASN A 150 -0.79 4.25 -11.89
N TYR A 151 -1.85 5.03 -11.68
CA TYR A 151 -2.97 4.74 -10.81
C TYR A 151 -4.24 4.60 -11.65
N TYR A 152 -4.67 3.36 -11.87
CA TYR A 152 -5.90 3.08 -12.63
C TYR A 152 -7.13 3.11 -11.73
N MET A 153 -8.29 3.46 -12.30
CA MET A 153 -9.54 3.60 -11.54
C MET A 153 -10.05 2.29 -10.92
N ASN A 154 -9.68 1.14 -11.50
CA ASN A 154 -10.08 -0.20 -11.07
C ASN A 154 -8.91 -1.07 -10.56
N GLN A 155 -7.75 -0.46 -10.28
CA GLN A 155 -6.59 -1.24 -9.86
C GLN A 155 -6.79 -1.91 -8.49
N VAL A 156 -5.91 -2.87 -8.19
CA VAL A 156 -5.75 -3.47 -6.87
C VAL A 156 -4.30 -3.22 -6.41
N PRO A 157 -4.05 -2.62 -5.24
CA PRO A 157 -4.98 -2.00 -4.29
C PRO A 157 -5.76 -0.80 -4.82
N ALA A 158 -7.04 -0.71 -4.46
CA ALA A 158 -7.97 0.29 -4.97
C ALA A 158 -7.42 1.71 -4.81
N PHE A 159 -7.21 2.37 -5.93
CA PHE A 159 -6.86 3.80 -5.96
C PHE A 159 -8.02 4.67 -5.48
N ILE A 160 -9.25 4.26 -5.83
CA ILE A 160 -10.46 5.00 -5.50
C ILE A 160 -10.96 4.59 -4.13
N LYS A 161 -11.08 5.59 -3.24
CA LYS A 161 -11.58 5.42 -1.89
C LYS A 161 -13.09 5.53 -1.83
N SER A 162 -13.63 6.59 -2.43
CA SER A 162 -15.04 6.90 -2.42
C SER A 162 -15.42 7.72 -3.64
N TYR A 163 -16.69 7.65 -4.03
CA TYR A 163 -17.24 8.48 -5.09
C TYR A 163 -18.71 8.79 -4.84
N GLN A 164 -19.19 9.88 -5.42
CA GLN A 164 -20.60 10.26 -5.45
C GLN A 164 -21.03 10.51 -6.89
N ASN A 165 -22.22 10.02 -7.23
CA ASN A 165 -22.84 10.18 -8.57
C ASN A 165 -22.01 9.63 -9.75
N LEU A 166 -21.21 8.59 -9.50
CA LEU A 166 -20.44 7.91 -10.54
C LEU A 166 -20.82 6.42 -10.65
N SER A 167 -20.61 5.86 -11.83
CA SER A 167 -20.63 4.42 -12.09
C SER A 167 -19.37 4.00 -12.85
N GLN A 168 -18.92 2.78 -12.61
CA GLN A 168 -17.85 2.17 -13.39
C GLN A 168 -18.39 1.69 -14.73
N PHE A 169 -17.58 1.82 -15.78
CA PHE A 169 -17.87 1.25 -17.09
C PHE A 169 -16.61 0.59 -17.66
N SER A 170 -16.79 -0.46 -18.47
CA SER A 170 -15.69 -1.09 -19.19
C SER A 170 -15.29 -0.27 -20.41
N GLU A 171 -14.02 0.07 -20.50
CA GLU A 171 -13.44 0.79 -21.64
C GLU A 171 -12.97 -0.22 -22.70
N LYS A 172 -13.20 0.11 -23.98
CA LYS A 172 -12.84 -0.71 -25.14
C LYS A 172 -12.05 0.06 -26.20
N ASP A 173 -11.83 1.35 -26.03
CA ASP A 173 -11.04 2.19 -26.92
C ASP A 173 -9.58 1.73 -26.93
N LYS A 174 -9.13 1.34 -28.12
CA LYS A 174 -7.75 0.87 -28.38
C LYS A 174 -6.71 1.96 -28.16
N ASN A 175 -7.11 3.23 -28.17
CA ASN A 175 -6.24 4.37 -27.88
C ASN A 175 -5.84 4.41 -26.39
N LEU A 176 -6.65 3.83 -25.51
CA LEU A 176 -6.45 3.79 -24.06
C LEU A 176 -5.73 2.49 -23.63
N LYS A 177 -4.55 2.23 -24.20
CA LYS A 177 -3.78 1.00 -23.96
C LYS A 177 -3.54 0.75 -22.46
N GLY A 178 -3.99 -0.40 -21.98
CA GLY A 178 -3.83 -0.84 -20.59
C GLY A 178 -4.84 -0.24 -19.60
N ILE A 179 -5.86 0.47 -20.09
CA ILE A 179 -6.98 0.97 -19.31
C ILE A 179 -8.21 0.15 -19.68
N GLU A 180 -8.77 -0.58 -18.72
CA GLU A 180 -9.91 -1.47 -18.95
C GLU A 180 -11.21 -0.93 -18.35
N VAL A 181 -11.13 0.00 -17.39
CA VAL A 181 -12.29 0.55 -16.68
C VAL A 181 -12.08 2.03 -16.38
N GLY A 182 -13.13 2.81 -16.57
CA GLY A 182 -13.22 4.22 -16.16
C GLY A 182 -14.40 4.46 -15.23
N TYR A 183 -14.52 5.70 -14.75
CA TYR A 183 -15.73 6.22 -14.10
C TYR A 183 -16.38 7.29 -14.97
N GLU A 184 -17.71 7.23 -15.04
CA GLU A 184 -18.56 8.22 -15.71
C GLU A 184 -19.71 8.64 -14.79
N LEU A 185 -20.35 9.77 -15.09
CA LEU A 185 -21.50 10.26 -14.35
C LEU A 185 -22.69 9.29 -14.47
N LYS A 186 -23.28 8.95 -13.32
CA LYS A 186 -24.53 8.19 -13.26
C LYS A 186 -25.75 9.05 -13.63
N ASP A 187 -25.76 10.29 -13.15
CA ASP A 187 -26.75 11.33 -13.48
C ASP A 187 -26.01 12.56 -14.01
N GLN A 188 -26.09 12.79 -15.32
CA GLN A 188 -25.38 13.86 -16.03
C GLN A 188 -25.86 15.27 -15.65
N SER A 189 -27.02 15.40 -14.98
CA SER A 189 -27.55 16.69 -14.53
C SER A 189 -26.95 17.19 -13.21
N LYS A 190 -26.16 16.35 -12.54
CA LYS A 190 -25.56 16.65 -11.23
C LYS A 190 -24.05 16.55 -11.32
N GLU A 191 -23.35 17.35 -10.52
CA GLU A 191 -21.92 17.16 -10.33
C GLU A 191 -21.64 15.80 -9.70
N ALA A 192 -20.48 15.25 -10.02
CA ALA A 192 -19.98 14.02 -9.47
C ALA A 192 -18.57 14.24 -8.95
N HIS A 193 -18.17 13.45 -7.97
CA HIS A 193 -16.80 13.53 -7.49
C HIS A 193 -16.27 12.17 -7.08
N LEU A 194 -14.96 12.06 -7.16
CA LEU A 194 -14.19 10.87 -6.85
C LEU A 194 -13.04 11.29 -5.94
N THR A 195 -12.85 10.56 -4.85
CA THR A 195 -11.75 10.77 -3.92
C THR A 195 -10.83 9.56 -3.96
N SER A 196 -9.54 9.80 -4.14
CA SER A 196 -8.54 8.74 -4.08
C SER A 196 -8.23 8.36 -2.64
N ARG A 197 -7.59 7.20 -2.46
CA ARG A 197 -6.81 6.94 -1.24
C ARG A 197 -5.62 7.88 -1.17
N LYS A 198 -4.99 7.95 0.01
CA LYS A 198 -3.67 8.57 0.12
C LYS A 198 -2.70 7.82 -0.79
N ILE A 199 -1.83 8.54 -1.47
CA ILE A 199 -0.69 8.03 -2.23
C ILE A 199 0.56 8.71 -1.67
N SER A 200 1.69 8.01 -1.63
CA SER A 200 2.97 8.70 -1.51
C SER A 200 3.26 9.34 -2.86
N LEU A 201 3.36 10.68 -2.91
CA LEU A 201 3.44 11.41 -4.17
C LEU A 201 4.70 10.97 -4.97
N PRO A 202 4.55 10.29 -6.13
CA PRO A 202 5.69 9.62 -6.77
C PRO A 202 6.66 10.54 -7.50
N GLY A 203 6.19 11.72 -7.92
CA GLY A 203 6.94 12.63 -8.77
C GLY A 203 6.19 13.96 -8.91
N GLU A 204 6.81 14.92 -9.58
CA GLU A 204 6.25 16.27 -9.70
C GLU A 204 5.37 16.48 -10.94
N ASP A 205 5.54 15.69 -12.00
CA ASP A 205 4.74 15.78 -13.22
C ASP A 205 3.54 14.84 -13.16
N MET A 206 2.43 15.35 -12.62
CA MET A 206 1.16 14.63 -12.54
C MET A 206 0.35 14.80 -13.83
N LYS A 207 -0.08 13.68 -14.40
CA LYS A 207 -0.86 13.58 -15.63
C LYS A 207 -2.19 12.87 -15.38
N ILE A 208 -3.19 13.20 -16.18
CA ILE A 208 -4.51 12.57 -16.14
C ILE A 208 -4.87 12.01 -17.50
N THR A 209 -5.56 10.87 -17.50
CA THR A 209 -6.26 10.36 -18.68
C THR A 209 -7.75 10.45 -18.42
N CYS A 210 -8.45 11.22 -19.24
CA CYS A 210 -9.86 11.56 -19.06
C CYS A 210 -10.52 11.96 -20.38
N ASP A 211 -11.85 11.93 -20.42
CA ASP A 211 -12.66 12.43 -21.54
C ASP A 211 -13.70 13.40 -20.97
N PRO A 212 -13.42 14.71 -20.92
CA PRO A 212 -14.38 15.68 -20.39
C PRO A 212 -15.66 15.81 -21.21
N GLY A 213 -15.64 15.52 -22.52
CA GLY A 213 -16.77 15.69 -23.42
C GLY A 213 -17.30 17.14 -23.45
N ALA A 214 -18.62 17.29 -23.32
CA ALA A 214 -19.29 18.57 -23.12
C ALA A 214 -19.16 19.09 -21.66
N GLY A 215 -18.70 18.25 -20.75
CA GLY A 215 -18.47 18.56 -19.35
C GLY A 215 -17.08 19.12 -19.03
N THR A 216 -16.74 19.01 -17.76
CA THR A 216 -15.48 19.48 -17.21
C THR A 216 -14.95 18.56 -16.12
N ILE A 217 -13.63 18.58 -15.95
CA ILE A 217 -12.91 17.86 -14.90
C ILE A 217 -12.00 18.84 -14.14
N LYS A 218 -11.99 18.72 -12.82
CA LYS A 218 -11.09 19.47 -11.94
C LYS A 218 -10.45 18.52 -10.93
N VAL A 219 -9.14 18.63 -10.75
CA VAL A 219 -8.39 17.84 -9.77
C VAL A 219 -7.97 18.74 -8.62
N SER A 220 -8.20 18.31 -7.39
CA SER A 220 -7.74 18.97 -6.18
C SER A 220 -6.83 18.03 -5.39
N LEU A 221 -5.75 18.58 -4.86
CA LEU A 221 -4.73 17.87 -4.09
C LEU A 221 -4.86 18.26 -2.62
N TYR A 222 -4.89 17.28 -1.74
CA TYR A 222 -4.99 17.43 -0.29
C TYR A 222 -3.80 16.78 0.38
N ASP A 223 -3.36 17.34 1.50
CA ASP A 223 -2.29 16.77 2.30
C ASP A 223 -2.77 15.59 3.19
N GLU A 224 -1.92 15.16 4.11
CA GLU A 224 -2.19 14.07 5.03
C GLU A 224 -3.30 14.38 6.04
N GLU A 225 -3.45 15.66 6.41
CA GLU A 225 -4.44 16.16 7.37
C GLU A 225 -5.79 16.47 6.69
N ASN A 226 -5.85 16.35 5.35
CA ASN A 226 -6.96 16.69 4.45
C ASN A 226 -7.15 18.20 4.25
N ASP A 227 -6.10 18.98 4.45
CA ASP A 227 -6.08 20.38 4.05
C ASP A 227 -5.78 20.49 2.55
N LEU A 228 -6.44 21.45 1.91
CA LEU A 228 -6.30 21.68 0.47
C LEU A 228 -4.92 22.27 0.17
N ILE A 229 -4.08 21.51 -0.55
CA ILE A 229 -2.80 22.00 -1.07
C ILE A 229 -3.04 22.84 -2.33
N ALA A 230 -3.79 22.30 -3.29
CA ALA A 230 -3.99 22.95 -4.59
C ALA A 230 -5.22 22.46 -5.34
N SER A 231 -5.65 23.27 -6.30
CA SER A 231 -6.61 22.89 -7.33
C SER A 231 -6.02 23.09 -8.71
N SER A 232 -6.36 22.21 -9.65
CA SER A 232 -6.03 22.36 -11.05
C SER A 232 -6.86 23.46 -11.70
N ARG A 233 -6.39 23.92 -12.86
CA ARG A 233 -7.24 24.55 -13.87
C ARG A 233 -8.27 23.52 -14.37
N ILE A 234 -9.39 24.01 -14.89
CA ILE A 234 -10.44 23.17 -15.45
C ILE A 234 -9.92 22.48 -16.72
N ILE A 235 -10.20 21.19 -16.86
CA ILE A 235 -9.91 20.38 -18.03
C ILE A 235 -11.23 20.18 -18.79
N SER A 236 -11.26 20.50 -20.07
CA SER A 236 -12.45 20.42 -20.94
C SER A 236 -12.10 19.98 -22.36
N GLY A 237 -13.14 19.70 -23.15
CA GLY A 237 -13.05 19.25 -24.55
C GLY A 237 -12.90 17.73 -24.67
N ASP A 238 -12.36 17.28 -25.80
CA ASP A 238 -12.29 15.86 -26.14
C ASP A 238 -11.26 15.08 -25.30
N LEU A 239 -11.28 13.75 -25.45
CA LEU A 239 -10.35 12.78 -24.87
C LEU A 239 -8.92 13.31 -24.73
N LYS A 240 -8.42 13.26 -23.49
CA LYS A 240 -7.08 13.62 -23.07
C LYS A 240 -6.35 12.38 -22.59
N VAL A 241 -5.25 12.05 -23.27
CA VAL A 241 -4.40 10.91 -22.89
C VAL A 241 -3.10 11.44 -22.27
N ARG A 242 -2.90 11.18 -20.99
CA ARG A 242 -1.73 11.65 -20.21
C ARG A 242 -1.54 13.18 -20.31
N GLU A 243 -2.63 13.94 -20.23
CA GLU A 243 -2.55 15.40 -20.19
C GLU A 243 -1.95 15.84 -18.86
N SER A 244 -0.96 16.74 -18.91
CA SER A 244 -0.37 17.32 -17.70
C SER A 244 -1.41 18.14 -16.94
N ILE A 245 -1.53 17.87 -15.64
CA ILE A 245 -2.40 18.63 -14.76
C ILE A 245 -1.77 19.99 -14.50
N LYS A 246 -2.43 21.03 -14.99
CA LYS A 246 -2.00 22.41 -14.78
C LYS A 246 -2.57 22.90 -13.45
N TRP A 247 -1.74 23.03 -12.43
CA TRP A 247 -2.13 23.60 -11.15
C TRP A 247 -2.41 25.11 -11.27
N LYS A 248 -3.30 25.62 -10.40
CA LYS A 248 -3.43 27.07 -10.21
C LYS A 248 -2.19 27.63 -9.52
N ASP A 249 -1.96 28.93 -9.70
CA ASP A 249 -0.87 29.69 -9.06
C ASP A 249 0.54 29.11 -9.33
N ASP A 250 0.68 28.38 -10.44
CA ASP A 250 1.89 27.74 -10.92
C ASP A 250 2.60 26.89 -9.84
N LEU A 251 1.82 26.23 -8.97
CA LEU A 251 2.34 25.36 -7.93
C LEU A 251 3.23 24.26 -8.52
N LYS A 252 4.44 24.12 -7.97
CA LYS A 252 5.32 22.98 -8.20
C LYS A 252 5.12 21.91 -7.14
N LEU A 253 4.85 20.68 -7.57
CA LEU A 253 4.63 19.55 -6.69
C LEU A 253 5.89 19.04 -5.98
N THR A 254 7.08 19.49 -6.39
CA THR A 254 8.40 19.08 -5.87
C THR A 254 8.46 19.02 -4.34
N LYS A 255 7.85 19.98 -3.63
CA LYS A 255 7.86 20.06 -2.16
C LYS A 255 7.00 19.00 -1.46
N PHE A 256 6.13 18.34 -2.21
CA PHE A 256 5.20 17.33 -1.72
C PHE A 256 5.58 15.92 -2.16
N VAL A 257 6.61 15.79 -3.03
CA VAL A 257 7.15 14.48 -3.43
C VAL A 257 7.51 13.68 -2.19
N SER A 258 7.23 12.37 -2.25
CA SER A 258 7.31 11.38 -1.18
C SER A 258 6.36 11.56 0.01
N ARG A 259 5.61 12.68 0.09
CA ARG A 259 4.62 12.89 1.16
C ARG A 259 3.30 12.19 0.85
N PRO A 260 2.55 11.74 1.87
CA PRO A 260 1.18 11.29 1.70
C PRO A 260 0.28 12.43 1.23
N VAL A 261 -0.43 12.21 0.12
CA VAL A 261 -1.42 13.15 -0.43
C VAL A 261 -2.63 12.40 -0.94
N SER A 262 -3.78 13.06 -1.01
CA SER A 262 -4.98 12.50 -1.66
C SER A 262 -5.51 13.42 -2.75
N LEU A 263 -6.22 12.84 -3.71
CA LEU A 263 -6.82 13.56 -4.83
C LEU A 263 -8.34 13.57 -4.68
N LYS A 264 -8.95 14.69 -5.00
CA LYS A 264 -10.37 14.79 -5.34
C LYS A 264 -10.51 15.19 -6.79
N ILE A 265 -11.31 14.44 -7.56
CA ILE A 265 -11.60 14.70 -8.95
C ILE A 265 -13.08 15.02 -9.05
N ASP A 266 -13.41 16.25 -9.41
CA ASP A 266 -14.78 16.69 -9.67
C ASP A 266 -15.07 16.57 -11.18
N LEU A 267 -16.25 16.04 -11.53
CA LEU A 267 -16.72 15.79 -12.89
C LEU A 267 -18.12 16.39 -13.10
N SER A 268 -18.44 16.76 -14.33
CA SER A 268 -19.75 17.31 -14.72
C SER A 268 -20.21 16.79 -16.08
N ALA A 269 -21.51 16.85 -16.35
CA ALA A 269 -22.15 16.43 -17.60
C ALA A 269 -21.79 14.99 -18.02
N ASP A 270 -21.11 14.81 -19.15
CA ASP A 270 -20.73 13.53 -19.74
C ASP A 270 -19.27 13.15 -19.47
N ALA A 271 -18.58 13.88 -18.57
CA ALA A 271 -17.17 13.67 -18.30
C ALA A 271 -16.85 12.27 -17.74
N LYS A 272 -15.71 11.73 -18.18
CA LYS A 272 -15.18 10.42 -17.81
C LYS A 272 -13.73 10.52 -17.34
N VAL A 273 -13.34 9.68 -16.40
CA VAL A 273 -11.97 9.62 -15.89
C VAL A 273 -11.46 8.19 -15.84
N TYR A 274 -10.18 8.01 -16.22
CA TYR A 274 -9.61 6.68 -16.49
C TYR A 274 -8.36 6.34 -15.67
N ALA A 275 -7.45 7.31 -15.49
CA ALA A 275 -6.21 7.08 -14.75
C ALA A 275 -5.53 8.38 -14.33
N ILE A 276 -4.72 8.29 -13.28
CA ILE A 276 -3.68 9.28 -12.94
C ILE A 276 -2.31 8.66 -13.23
N ARG A 277 -1.39 9.46 -13.75
CA ARG A 277 -0.03 9.05 -14.07
C ARG A 277 0.98 10.04 -13.52
N PHE A 278 2.16 9.55 -13.17
CA PHE A 278 3.34 10.35 -12.88
C PHE A 278 4.44 9.99 -13.88
N ASP A 279 4.98 11.01 -14.50
CA ASP A 279 6.25 10.93 -15.22
C ASP A 279 7.36 11.46 -14.29
N ASP A 280 8.58 10.96 -14.47
CA ASP A 280 9.77 11.29 -13.67
C ASP A 280 9.60 11.06 -12.16
N LEU A 281 9.74 9.80 -11.76
CA LEU A 281 9.58 9.36 -10.38
C LEU A 281 10.80 9.77 -9.54
N PHE A 282 10.61 10.02 -8.24
CA PHE A 282 11.71 10.49 -7.38
C PHE A 282 12.86 9.48 -7.20
N TRP A 283 12.66 8.23 -7.61
CA TRP A 283 13.66 7.15 -7.54
C TRP A 283 14.20 6.73 -8.91
N ASP A 284 13.69 7.32 -10.00
CA ASP A 284 14.25 7.16 -11.34
C ASP A 284 15.45 8.12 -11.51
#